data_AF-A0A929GMU5-F1
#
_entry.id   AF-A0A929GMU5-F1
#
_cell.length_a   1.000
_cell.length_b   1.000
_cell.length_c   1.000
_cell.angle_alpha   90.00
_cell.angle_beta   90.00
_cell.angle_gamma   90.00
#
_symmetry.space_group_name_H-M   'P 1'
#
loop_
_entity.id
_entity.type
_entity.pdbx_description
1 polymer ?
#
loop_
_entity_poly.entity_id
_entity_poly.type
_entity_poly.pdbx_seq_one_letter_code
_entity_poly.pdbx_strand_id
1 'polypeptide(L)'
;MKDLFEKIYRDKGPLGKWASHAEGYFVFPKLEGQISNRMKFQGKDVITWSINDYLGLANHPEVRKVDAEAGVKYGSAYPMGARMMSGHTSLHEQLQDELAEFVNKEASYLLNFGYQGMVSTIDALVNKHDVIVYDVDAHACIIDGVRLHMGKRFTYRHN
;
A
#
# COMPACT_ATOMS: atom_id res chain seq x y z
N MET A 1 15.76 23.68 -24.36
CA MET A 1 15.13 22.72 -23.42
C MET A 1 15.90 22.86 -22.12
N LYS A 2 15.26 23.23 -21.01
CA LYS A 2 15.97 23.27 -19.71
C LYS A 2 16.27 21.85 -19.29
N ASP A 3 17.50 21.60 -18.86
CA ASP A 3 17.92 20.30 -18.36
C ASP A 3 17.12 19.95 -17.10
N LEU A 4 16.86 18.66 -16.90
CA LEU A 4 16.14 18.10 -15.75
C LEU A 4 16.76 18.56 -14.43
N PHE A 5 18.09 18.65 -14.36
CA PHE A 5 18.80 19.12 -13.18
C PHE A 5 18.50 20.60 -12.87
N GLU A 6 18.52 21.47 -13.89
CA GLU A 6 18.19 22.89 -13.74
C GLU A 6 16.75 23.08 -13.22
N LYS A 7 15.81 22.25 -13.68
CA LYS A 7 14.43 22.24 -13.18
C LYS A 7 14.37 21.95 -11.68
N ILE A 8 15.06 20.89 -11.23
CA ILE A 8 15.04 20.46 -9.83
C ILE A 8 15.74 21.46 -8.92
N TYR A 9 16.86 22.05 -9.35
CA TYR A 9 17.56 23.06 -8.55
C TYR A 9 16.72 24.31 -8.30
N ARG A 10 15.93 24.72 -9.29
CA ARG A 10 15.06 25.91 -9.19
C ARG A 10 13.74 25.63 -8.47
N ASP A 11 13.13 24.48 -8.70
CA ASP A 11 11.85 24.10 -8.13
C ASP A 11 11.88 22.63 -7.68
N LYS A 12 12.09 22.43 -6.38
CA LYS A 12 12.10 21.11 -5.75
C LYS A 12 10.66 20.59 -5.46
N GLY A 13 9.63 21.29 -5.94
CA GLY A 13 8.23 20.95 -5.70
C GLY A 13 7.77 21.20 -4.26
N PRO A 14 6.52 20.81 -3.94
CA PRO A 14 5.90 21.08 -2.64
C PRO A 14 6.67 20.49 -1.45
N LEU A 15 7.18 19.26 -1.57
CA LEU A 15 7.95 18.61 -0.52
C LEU A 15 9.38 19.14 -0.42
N GLY A 16 9.98 19.54 -1.54
CA GLY A 16 11.35 20.02 -1.58
C GLY A 16 11.58 21.32 -0.81
N LYS A 17 10.53 22.10 -0.56
CA LYS A 17 10.56 23.28 0.34
C LYS A 17 10.89 22.90 1.78
N TRP A 18 10.58 21.67 2.19
CA TRP A 18 10.75 21.16 3.55
C TRP A 18 11.93 20.20 3.69
N ALA A 19 12.62 19.87 2.60
CA ALA A 19 13.63 18.82 2.58
C ALA A 19 14.73 18.99 3.65
N SER A 20 15.17 20.22 3.94
CA SER A 20 16.20 20.49 4.94
C SER A 20 15.74 20.39 6.40
N HIS A 21 14.43 20.33 6.65
CA HIS A 21 13.85 20.36 8.01
C HIS A 21 13.01 19.12 8.34
N ALA A 22 12.46 18.45 7.33
CA ALA A 22 11.50 17.37 7.53
C ALA A 22 12.16 16.02 7.76
N GLU A 23 13.32 15.77 7.16
CA GLU A 23 13.98 14.47 7.20
C GLU A 23 14.37 14.06 8.63
N GLY A 24 14.09 12.80 8.98
CA GLY A 24 14.39 12.21 10.27
C GLY A 24 13.37 12.52 11.37
N TYR A 25 12.51 13.53 11.19
CA TYR A 25 11.41 13.83 12.13
C TYR A 25 10.03 13.67 11.50
N PHE A 26 9.70 14.49 10.50
CA PHE A 26 8.37 14.48 9.85
C PHE A 26 8.33 13.57 8.62
N VAL A 27 9.49 13.34 8.00
CA VAL A 27 9.67 12.50 6.83
C VAL A 27 10.77 11.49 7.13
N PHE A 28 10.51 10.22 6.84
CA PHE A 28 11.37 9.09 7.22
C PHE A 28 11.71 9.05 8.73
N PRO A 29 10.71 9.12 9.64
CA PRO A 29 10.96 9.00 11.07
C PRO A 29 11.53 7.61 11.39
N LYS A 30 12.52 7.57 12.29
CA LYS A 30 13.12 6.32 12.78
C LYS A 30 12.46 5.93 14.10
N LEU A 31 11.35 5.22 13.99
CA LEU A 31 10.74 4.56 15.15
C LEU A 31 11.52 3.29 15.49
N GLU A 32 11.75 3.05 16.77
CA GLU A 32 12.56 1.97 17.30
C GLU A 32 11.74 1.09 18.24
N GLY A 33 12.07 -0.21 18.27
CA GLY A 33 11.40 -1.21 19.10
C GLY A 33 10.29 -1.96 18.38
N GLN A 34 9.50 -2.71 19.15
CA GLN A 34 8.34 -3.42 18.61
C GLN A 34 7.20 -2.45 18.33
N ILE A 35 6.44 -2.71 17.25
CA ILE A 35 5.21 -1.96 16.93
C ILE A 35 4.24 -2.00 18.12
N SER A 36 3.90 -0.82 18.65
CA SER A 36 3.05 -0.70 19.84
C SER A 36 2.52 0.74 19.98
N ASN A 37 1.55 0.93 20.86
CA ASN A 37 1.08 2.25 21.28
C ASN A 37 2.15 3.07 22.05
N ARG A 38 3.26 2.43 22.44
CA ARG A 38 4.43 3.08 23.01
C ARG A 38 5.69 2.55 22.33
N MET A 39 6.47 3.45 21.73
CA MET A 39 7.70 3.12 21.01
C MET A 39 8.81 4.10 21.36
N LYS A 40 10.03 3.86 20.88
CA LYS A 40 11.14 4.79 21.03
C LYS A 40 11.29 5.62 19.75
N PHE A 41 11.47 6.92 19.92
CA PHE A 41 11.72 7.86 18.83
C PHE A 41 12.82 8.83 19.26
N GLN A 42 13.92 8.88 18.49
CA GLN A 42 15.10 9.69 18.80
C GLN A 42 15.61 9.47 20.24
N GLY A 43 15.70 8.20 20.64
CA GLY A 43 16.16 7.78 21.97
C GLY A 43 15.13 7.92 23.10
N LYS A 44 13.98 8.56 22.87
CA LYS A 44 12.96 8.84 23.90
C LYS A 44 11.75 7.92 23.75
N ASP A 45 11.17 7.52 24.87
CA ASP A 45 9.90 6.78 24.87
C ASP A 45 8.74 7.74 24.57
N VAL A 46 7.91 7.40 23.59
CA VAL A 46 6.80 8.21 23.10
C VAL A 46 5.52 7.38 22.98
N ILE A 47 4.37 8.04 23.02
CA ILE A 47 3.09 7.43 22.64
C ILE A 47 2.96 7.52 21.12
N THR A 48 2.66 6.40 20.46
CA THR A 48 2.61 6.30 19.01
C THR A 48 1.16 6.42 18.52
N TRP A 49 0.86 7.48 17.77
CA TRP A 49 -0.44 7.72 17.12
C TRP A 49 -0.35 7.71 15.58
N SER A 50 0.81 7.37 15.03
CA SER A 50 1.14 7.56 13.61
C SER A 50 1.29 6.25 12.82
N ILE A 51 0.82 5.13 13.38
CA ILE A 51 0.90 3.80 12.74
C ILE A 51 -0.51 3.25 12.53
N ASN A 52 -0.65 2.36 11.56
CA ASN A 52 -1.94 1.78 11.16
C ASN A 52 -2.21 0.41 11.82
N ASP A 53 -1.67 0.17 13.02
CA ASP A 53 -1.88 -1.08 13.77
C ASP A 53 -3.12 -0.99 14.66
N TYR A 54 -4.28 -0.76 14.04
CA TYR A 54 -5.52 -0.41 14.74
C TYR A 54 -5.97 -1.47 15.76
N LEU A 55 -5.72 -2.74 15.46
CA LEU A 55 -6.12 -3.88 16.29
C LEU A 55 -4.97 -4.43 17.15
N GLY A 56 -3.77 -3.85 17.06
CA GLY A 56 -2.59 -4.36 17.78
C GLY A 56 -2.12 -5.74 17.29
N LEU A 57 -2.41 -6.10 16.04
CA LEU A 57 -2.14 -7.44 15.50
C LEU A 57 -0.72 -7.57 14.96
N ALA A 58 0.00 -6.47 14.74
CA ALA A 58 1.36 -6.50 14.20
C ALA A 58 2.34 -7.35 15.02
N ASN A 59 2.09 -7.52 16.33
CA ASN A 59 2.89 -8.38 17.22
C ASN A 59 2.12 -9.56 17.83
N HIS A 60 0.95 -9.90 17.30
CA HIS A 60 0.15 -10.99 17.86
C HIS A 60 0.96 -12.30 17.87
N PRO A 61 1.07 -13.01 19.02
CA PRO A 61 1.97 -14.17 19.16
C PRO A 61 1.70 -15.27 18.14
N GLU A 62 0.43 -15.52 17.82
CA GLU A 62 0.04 -16.53 16.84
C GLU A 62 0.47 -16.16 15.41
N VAL A 63 0.31 -14.89 15.03
CA VAL A 63 0.72 -14.39 13.70
C VAL A 63 2.23 -14.51 13.54
N ARG A 64 2.99 -14.08 14.55
CA ARG A 64 4.46 -14.16 14.54
C ARG A 64 4.97 -15.60 14.50
N LYS A 65 4.28 -16.51 15.19
CA LYS A 65 4.62 -17.94 15.18
C LYS A 65 4.44 -18.52 13.77
N VAL A 66 3.27 -18.28 13.15
CA VAL A 66 2.97 -18.77 11.80
C VAL A 66 3.93 -18.18 10.76
N ASP A 67 4.26 -16.89 10.86
CA ASP A 67 5.22 -16.23 9.97
C ASP A 67 6.62 -16.87 10.05
N ALA A 68 7.11 -17.14 11.26
CA ALA A 68 8.40 -17.82 11.48
C ALA A 68 8.39 -19.25 10.92
N GLU A 69 7.31 -20.01 11.17
CA GLU A 69 7.14 -21.38 10.67
C GLU A 69 7.06 -21.40 9.14
N ALA A 70 6.34 -20.45 8.53
CA ALA A 70 6.25 -20.31 7.07
C ALA A 70 7.61 -20.00 6.45
N GLY A 71 8.41 -19.13 7.08
CA GLY A 71 9.77 -18.83 6.66
C GLY A 71 10.68 -20.07 6.63
N VAL A 72 10.59 -20.94 7.65
CA VAL A 72 11.34 -22.21 7.69
C VAL A 72 10.83 -23.19 6.63
N LYS A 73 9.50 -23.28 6.46
CA LYS A 73 8.86 -24.28 5.59
C LYS A 73 8.98 -23.97 4.10
N TYR A 74 8.82 -22.71 3.72
CA TYR A 74 8.72 -22.29 2.31
C TYR A 74 9.93 -21.46 1.85
N GLY A 75 10.68 -20.85 2.78
CA GLY A 75 11.70 -19.87 2.44
C GLY A 75 11.10 -18.58 1.84
N SER A 76 11.96 -17.66 1.41
CA SER A 76 11.53 -16.34 0.94
C SER A 76 11.09 -16.29 -0.54
N ALA A 77 11.31 -17.37 -1.28
CA ALA A 77 11.20 -17.39 -2.74
C ALA A 77 10.06 -18.26 -3.28
N TYR A 78 9.44 -19.09 -2.43
CA TYR A 78 8.37 -19.98 -2.82
C TYR A 78 6.99 -19.33 -2.58
N PRO A 79 6.02 -19.48 -3.49
CA PRO A 79 6.18 -19.92 -4.88
C PRO A 79 6.82 -18.81 -5.75
N MET A 80 7.65 -19.17 -6.72
CA MET A 80 8.32 -18.19 -7.60
C MET A 80 7.54 -17.99 -8.89
N GLY A 81 7.37 -16.74 -9.31
CA GLY A 81 6.81 -16.35 -10.60
C GLY A 81 5.46 -15.64 -10.49
N ALA A 82 4.92 -15.23 -11.64
CA ALA A 82 3.59 -14.64 -11.69
C ALA A 82 2.53 -15.67 -11.27
N ARG A 83 1.49 -15.20 -10.58
CA ARG A 83 0.33 -16.02 -10.17
C ARG A 83 -0.37 -16.70 -11.34
N MET A 84 -0.37 -16.09 -12.52
CA MET A 84 -0.90 -16.69 -13.75
C MET A 84 -0.06 -17.87 -14.27
N MET A 85 1.19 -17.98 -13.80
CA MET A 85 2.16 -18.97 -14.26
C MET A 85 2.46 -19.96 -13.11
N SER A 86 3.60 -19.82 -12.45
CA SER A 86 4.10 -20.74 -11.41
C SER A 86 3.96 -20.23 -9.98
N GLY A 87 3.45 -19.00 -9.79
CA GLY A 87 3.37 -18.32 -8.48
C GLY A 87 2.12 -18.60 -7.66
N HIS A 88 1.31 -19.61 -8.02
CA HIS A 88 0.02 -19.88 -7.37
C HIS A 88 0.09 -21.13 -6.48
N THR A 89 -0.64 -21.12 -5.36
CA THR A 89 -0.66 -22.20 -4.36
C THR A 89 -2.04 -22.34 -3.76
N SER A 90 -2.36 -23.50 -3.20
CA SER A 90 -3.62 -23.73 -2.47
C SER A 90 -3.82 -22.77 -1.30
N LEU A 91 -2.75 -22.33 -0.63
CA LEU A 91 -2.85 -21.30 0.43
C LEU A 91 -3.37 -19.95 -0.08
N HIS A 92 -3.11 -19.63 -1.35
CA HIS A 92 -3.67 -18.41 -1.96
C HIS A 92 -5.17 -18.56 -2.18
N GLU A 93 -5.61 -19.74 -2.67
CA GLU A 93 -7.02 -20.05 -2.88
C GLU A 93 -7.77 -20.05 -1.56
N GLN A 94 -7.24 -20.75 -0.54
CA GLN A 94 -7.80 -20.77 0.80
C GLN A 94 -8.03 -19.36 1.36
N LEU A 95 -6.99 -18.51 1.36
CA LEU A 95 -7.13 -17.14 1.87
C LEU A 95 -8.16 -16.33 1.06
N GLN A 96 -8.26 -16.56 -0.25
CA GLN A 96 -9.25 -15.86 -1.06
C GLN A 96 -10.68 -16.28 -0.73
N ASP A 97 -10.91 -17.57 -0.50
CA ASP A 97 -12.22 -18.10 -0.14
C ASP A 97 -12.63 -17.58 1.24
N GLU A 98 -11.72 -17.64 2.23
CA GLU A 98 -11.93 -17.11 3.58
C GLU A 98 -12.21 -15.59 3.57
N LEU A 99 -11.46 -14.82 2.77
CA LEU A 99 -11.70 -13.37 2.64
C LEU A 99 -13.02 -13.06 1.94
N ALA A 100 -13.37 -13.81 0.89
CA ALA A 100 -14.62 -13.64 0.17
C ALA A 100 -15.82 -13.92 1.10
N GLU A 101 -15.76 -15.00 1.88
CA GLU A 101 -16.75 -15.31 2.91
C GLU A 101 -16.83 -14.21 3.97
N PHE A 102 -15.68 -13.77 4.51
CA PHE A 102 -15.61 -12.74 5.54
C PHE A 102 -16.28 -11.41 5.14
N VAL A 103 -16.12 -10.99 3.88
CA VAL A 103 -16.73 -9.76 3.36
C VAL A 103 -18.05 -9.97 2.62
N ASN A 104 -18.61 -11.19 2.64
CA ASN A 104 -19.84 -11.58 1.95
C ASN A 104 -19.80 -11.25 0.43
N LYS A 105 -18.78 -11.74 -0.26
CA LYS A 105 -18.61 -11.64 -1.72
C LYS A 105 -18.46 -13.03 -2.36
N GLU A 106 -18.80 -13.11 -3.64
CA GLU A 106 -18.76 -14.37 -4.40
C GLU A 106 -17.34 -14.91 -4.59
N ALA A 107 -16.36 -14.01 -4.72
CA ALA A 107 -14.95 -14.33 -4.87
C ALA A 107 -14.08 -13.18 -4.38
N SER A 108 -12.81 -13.47 -4.11
CA SER A 108 -11.78 -12.46 -3.88
C SER A 108 -10.49 -12.82 -4.62
N TYR A 109 -9.61 -11.83 -4.80
CA TYR A 109 -8.32 -12.04 -5.44
C TYR A 109 -7.21 -11.38 -4.62
N LEU A 110 -6.19 -12.16 -4.27
CA LEU A 110 -5.04 -11.65 -3.52
C LEU A 110 -4.07 -10.90 -4.46
N LEU A 111 -3.63 -9.74 -4.01
CA LEU A 111 -2.71 -8.84 -4.71
C LEU A 111 -1.55 -8.50 -3.78
N ASN A 112 -0.37 -8.18 -4.33
CA ASN A 112 0.86 -8.00 -3.55
C ASN A 112 0.76 -6.88 -2.49
N PHE A 113 0.10 -5.77 -2.83
CA PHE A 113 -0.17 -4.66 -1.92
C PHE A 113 -1.29 -3.78 -2.48
N GLY A 114 -1.95 -3.01 -1.59
CA GLY A 114 -3.17 -2.28 -1.93
C GLY A 114 -3.01 -1.25 -3.06
N TYR A 115 -1.86 -0.59 -3.18
CA TYR A 115 -1.63 0.40 -4.24
C TYR A 115 -1.66 -0.23 -5.63
N GLN A 116 -0.84 -1.27 -5.84
CA GLN A 116 -0.84 -2.03 -7.11
C GLN A 116 -2.23 -2.62 -7.36
N GLY A 117 -2.87 -3.14 -6.33
CA GLY A 117 -4.19 -3.75 -6.46
C GLY A 117 -5.22 -2.79 -7.06
N MET A 118 -5.33 -1.58 -6.51
CA MET A 118 -6.27 -0.57 -7.02
C MET A 118 -5.95 -0.14 -8.46
N VAL A 119 -4.68 0.09 -8.77
CA VAL A 119 -4.26 0.50 -10.12
C VAL A 119 -4.60 -0.59 -11.14
N SER A 120 -4.26 -1.85 -10.86
CA SER A 120 -4.55 -2.98 -11.75
C SER A 120 -6.05 -3.25 -11.88
N THR A 121 -6.83 -3.11 -10.81
CA THR A 121 -8.29 -3.29 -10.87
C THR A 121 -8.94 -2.26 -11.77
N ILE A 122 -8.54 -0.98 -11.68
CA ILE A 122 -9.09 0.07 -12.54
C ILE A 122 -8.73 -0.22 -14.01
N ASP A 123 -7.45 -0.49 -14.29
CA ASP A 123 -6.97 -0.78 -15.65
C ASP A 123 -7.65 -2.01 -16.29
N ALA A 124 -7.93 -3.05 -15.49
CA ALA A 124 -8.57 -4.27 -15.98
C ALA A 124 -10.08 -4.14 -16.22
N LEU A 125 -10.76 -3.23 -15.52
CA LEU A 125 -12.23 -3.14 -15.55
C LEU A 125 -12.76 -2.11 -16.56
N VAL A 126 -11.99 -1.06 -16.86
CA VAL A 126 -12.46 0.04 -17.70
C VAL A 126 -11.64 0.20 -18.98
N ASN A 127 -12.28 0.70 -20.03
CA ASN A 127 -11.63 1.06 -21.29
C ASN A 127 -12.02 2.49 -21.71
N LYS A 128 -11.46 3.00 -22.80
CA LYS A 128 -11.67 4.39 -23.27
C LYS A 128 -13.15 4.83 -23.45
N HIS A 129 -14.09 3.89 -23.55
CA HIS A 129 -15.51 4.16 -23.68
C HIS A 129 -16.25 4.33 -22.34
N ASP A 130 -15.60 4.02 -21.22
CA ASP A 130 -16.17 4.08 -19.88
C ASP A 130 -15.89 5.43 -19.19
N VAL A 131 -16.67 5.70 -18.15
CA VAL A 131 -16.58 6.91 -17.33
C VAL A 131 -16.29 6.53 -15.89
N ILE A 132 -15.26 7.16 -15.29
CA ILE A 132 -14.96 7.01 -13.87
C ILE A 132 -15.39 8.27 -13.11
N VAL A 133 -16.12 8.09 -12.02
CA VAL A 133 -16.51 9.16 -11.09
C VAL A 133 -15.93 8.85 -9.71
N TYR A 134 -15.15 9.77 -9.14
CA TYR A 134 -14.42 9.52 -7.88
C TYR A 134 -14.34 10.76 -6.98
N ASP A 135 -14.14 10.54 -5.68
CA ASP A 135 -14.01 11.60 -4.68
C ASP A 135 -12.69 12.38 -4.90
N VAL A 136 -12.71 13.71 -4.71
CA VAL A 136 -11.51 14.54 -4.77
C VAL A 136 -10.42 14.14 -3.77
N ASP A 137 -10.80 13.57 -2.63
CA ASP A 137 -9.89 13.14 -1.56
C ASP A 137 -9.63 11.62 -1.59
N ALA A 138 -9.96 10.95 -2.70
CA ALA A 138 -9.65 9.54 -2.89
C ALA A 138 -8.13 9.26 -2.72
N HIS A 139 -7.82 8.08 -2.19
CA HIS A 139 -6.42 7.68 -1.99
C HIS A 139 -5.63 7.72 -3.31
N ALA A 140 -4.34 8.08 -3.23
CA ALA A 140 -3.48 8.29 -4.39
C ALA A 140 -3.46 7.11 -5.38
N CYS A 141 -3.59 5.87 -4.90
CA CYS A 141 -3.66 4.69 -5.76
C CYS A 141 -4.87 4.68 -6.71
N ILE A 142 -6.01 5.20 -6.28
CA ILE A 142 -7.20 5.37 -7.13
C ILE A 142 -6.92 6.45 -8.15
N ILE A 143 -6.40 7.60 -7.70
CA ILE A 143 -6.08 8.73 -8.58
C ILE A 143 -5.11 8.30 -9.69
N ASP A 144 -4.07 7.55 -9.34
CA ASP A 144 -3.10 7.06 -10.31
C ASP A 144 -3.66 5.99 -11.24
N GLY A 145 -4.53 5.09 -10.76
CA GLY A 145 -5.27 4.17 -11.65
C GLY A 145 -6.15 4.94 -12.64
N VAL A 146 -6.87 5.97 -12.17
CA VAL A 146 -7.69 6.85 -13.01
C VAL A 146 -6.84 7.72 -13.96
N ARG A 147 -5.55 7.92 -13.68
CA ARG A 147 -4.62 8.59 -14.60
C ARG A 147 -4.20 7.70 -15.76
N LEU A 148 -4.20 6.38 -15.61
CA LEU A 148 -3.95 5.42 -16.69
C LEU A 148 -5.16 5.28 -17.63
N HIS A 149 -6.38 5.50 -17.12
CA HIS A 149 -7.59 5.47 -17.92
C HIS A 149 -7.60 6.56 -19.01
N MET A 150 -7.82 6.14 -20.26
CA MET A 150 -7.89 7.05 -21.42
C MET A 150 -9.29 7.64 -21.67
N GLY A 151 -10.31 7.16 -20.96
CA GLY A 151 -11.69 7.63 -21.11
C GLY A 151 -12.00 8.89 -20.29
N LYS A 152 -13.29 9.16 -20.09
CA LYS A 152 -13.73 10.34 -19.33
C LYS A 152 -13.61 10.07 -17.83
N ARG A 153 -13.27 11.13 -17.08
CA ARG A 153 -13.24 11.10 -15.61
C ARG A 153 -13.82 12.37 -15.02
N PHE A 154 -14.55 12.23 -13.93
CA PHE A 154 -15.15 13.34 -13.19
C PHE A 154 -14.87 13.18 -11.69
N THR A 155 -14.63 14.29 -11.02
CA THR A 155 -14.49 14.32 -9.57
C THR A 155 -15.76 14.87 -8.91
N TYR A 156 -16.05 14.43 -7.69
CA TYR A 156 -17.05 15.04 -6.83
C TYR A 156 -16.41 15.50 -5.51
N ARG A 157 -17.02 16.51 -4.88
CA ARG A 157 -16.52 17.11 -3.63
C ARG A 157 -16.63 16.10 -2.49
N HIS A 158 -15.59 16.03 -1.66
CA HIS A 158 -15.56 15.21 -0.45
C HIS A 158 -16.70 15.57 0.52
N ASN A 159 -17.15 14.56 1.27
CA ASN A 159 -18.21 14.68 2.27
C ASN A 159 -17.66 14.76 3.69
#